data_AF-A0A2A9NMP3-F1
#
_entry.id   AF-A0A2A9NMP3-F1
#
_cell.length_a   1.000
_cell.length_b   1.000
_cell.length_c   1.000
_cell.angle_alpha   90.00
_cell.angle_beta   90.00
_cell.angle_gamma   90.00
#
_symmetry.space_group_name_H-M   'P 1'
#
loop_
_entity.id
_entity.type
_entity.pdbx_description
1 polymer ?
#
loop_
_entity_poly.entity_id
_entity_poly.type
_entity_poly.pdbx_seq_one_letter_code
_entity_poly.pdbx_strand_id
1 'polypeptide(L)'
;MAVASCNNVNIKFPGDLTPCPTYEACTSLGQNILLGDDSADMSFIPYADDPGFDLVPHLEDYQSFSWQETTRDPDLEVIVIETAKRLQSRHGLSLKQIDEIEDPHLPLHPLQRGLGENGIIVNCHNRDFPPWPNGPSYPLDLYNPIYEGKGLKFKQKNMLQYFCPRRSCITSYCFIHLEHEGTTIHIPKRVPPLIKDDMLEAAIQHFCGQKCFLLGNSHSELEPSAEWTVTDQERLDILMKYTPDMAPCSLASICQKACNKVYQRRTQSQSDPIEKQIRHPLCSSTLQFSGMTSYYTEWNTPCFHDGPCTKESGCQCFQNKAYCESYCHCEQTCPQRFPGCRCTSNSRSKTICNVEKCLCYHNNRECDPDFCRNCGASLFIDTNVNTCRNVAMQMGYTKQTSVQKTKWGYGLYLEEPVKRKELIAEYIGELIYTPTAMSRGLLAHHRGRNYLFTLNDTVSIDSTYAGNTTRYINHSEDNPNCLAKILIVNGEHRIGIFAEQDIDTGEELFLDYGPEFFLQEPGAQQRSGPEGNNFADGPGPTPGPENITIWPVQDHSSDETYDDGEGTENHISE
;
A
#
# COMPACT_ATOMS: atom_id res chain seq x y z
N MET A 1 -68.31 21.92 -39.51
CA MET A 1 -67.12 21.78 -38.66
C MET A 1 -67.40 20.68 -37.65
N ALA A 2 -66.82 19.49 -37.87
CA ALA A 2 -66.95 18.38 -36.92
C ALA A 2 -65.95 18.61 -35.79
N VAL A 3 -66.44 18.72 -34.56
CA VAL A 3 -65.62 18.76 -33.36
C VAL A 3 -65.10 17.34 -33.13
N ALA A 4 -63.80 17.13 -33.33
CA ALA A 4 -63.16 15.87 -33.02
C ALA A 4 -63.24 15.64 -31.50
N SER A 5 -63.89 14.55 -31.09
CA SER A 5 -63.89 14.12 -29.69
C SER A 5 -62.49 13.68 -29.29
N CYS A 6 -61.88 14.34 -28.30
CA CYS A 6 -60.72 13.81 -27.62
C CYS A 6 -61.10 12.47 -26.98
N ASN A 7 -60.58 11.38 -27.54
CA ASN A 7 -60.64 10.07 -26.89
C ASN A 7 -59.79 10.15 -25.62
N ASN A 8 -60.42 9.98 -24.46
CA ASN A 8 -59.72 9.78 -23.19
C ASN A 8 -58.87 8.51 -23.28
N VAL A 9 -57.57 8.68 -23.52
CA VAL A 9 -56.59 7.58 -23.47
C VAL A 9 -56.40 7.22 -22.00
N ASN A 10 -57.00 6.11 -21.58
CA ASN A 10 -56.71 5.52 -20.27
C ASN A 10 -55.30 4.92 -20.31
N ILE A 11 -54.32 5.68 -19.80
CA ILE A 11 -52.96 5.17 -19.57
C ILE A 11 -53.04 4.22 -18.37
N LYS A 12 -53.05 2.91 -18.64
CA LYS A 12 -52.82 1.92 -17.60
C LYS A 12 -51.32 1.88 -17.32
N PHE A 13 -50.92 2.39 -16.17
CA PHE A 13 -49.58 2.09 -15.66
C PHE A 13 -49.47 0.56 -15.44
N PRO A 14 -48.36 -0.08 -15.81
CA PRO A 14 -48.09 -1.44 -15.38
C PRO A 14 -48.16 -1.50 -13.84
N GLY A 15 -48.55 -2.65 -13.28
CA GLY A 15 -48.79 -2.81 -11.84
C GLY A 15 -47.62 -2.36 -10.96
N ASP A 16 -47.88 -2.16 -9.67
CA ASP A 16 -46.97 -1.58 -8.69
C ASP A 16 -45.52 -2.09 -8.83
N LEU A 17 -44.66 -1.25 -9.39
CA LEU A 17 -43.22 -1.50 -9.44
C LEU A 17 -42.65 -1.26 -8.05
N THR A 18 -42.17 -2.32 -7.40
CA THR A 18 -41.46 -2.18 -6.13
C THR A 18 -40.01 -1.77 -6.41
N PRO A 19 -39.57 -0.57 -5.99
CA PRO A 19 -38.20 -0.14 -6.21
C PRO A 19 -37.21 -1.09 -5.52
N CYS A 20 -36.03 -1.24 -6.11
CA CYS A 20 -34.91 -1.86 -5.39
C CYS A 20 -34.42 -0.91 -4.29
N PRO A 21 -33.80 -1.45 -3.22
CA PRO A 21 -33.10 -0.60 -2.27
C PRO A 21 -32.05 0.27 -2.96
N THR A 22 -31.80 1.45 -2.39
CA THR A 22 -30.77 2.37 -2.86
C THR A 22 -29.38 1.77 -2.69
N TYR A 23 -28.52 1.95 -3.69
CA TYR A 23 -27.11 1.56 -3.63
C TYR A 23 -26.27 2.58 -4.40
N GLU A 24 -24.98 2.63 -4.08
CA GLU A 24 -23.98 3.42 -4.80
C GLU A 24 -23.06 2.50 -5.58
N ALA A 25 -22.56 2.99 -6.71
CA ALA A 25 -21.56 2.27 -7.49
C ALA A 25 -20.31 2.04 -6.63
N CYS A 26 -19.77 0.83 -6.72
CA CYS A 26 -18.54 0.45 -6.03
C CYS A 26 -17.70 -0.41 -6.95
N THR A 27 -16.46 -0.01 -7.14
CA THR A 27 -15.47 -0.76 -7.90
C THR A 27 -15.07 -2.00 -7.10
N SER A 28 -15.14 -3.17 -7.71
CA SER A 28 -14.75 -4.42 -7.04
C SER A 28 -13.23 -4.50 -6.88
N LEU A 29 -12.76 -4.79 -5.68
CA LEU A 29 -11.34 -4.95 -5.35
C LEU A 29 -11.03 -6.36 -4.84
N GLY A 30 -9.87 -6.89 -5.24
CA GLY A 30 -9.32 -8.16 -4.73
C GLY A 30 -8.35 -7.98 -3.55
N GLN A 31 -7.92 -6.75 -3.29
CA GLN A 31 -7.05 -6.34 -2.18
C GLN A 31 -7.22 -4.83 -1.95
N ASN A 32 -6.79 -4.33 -0.80
CA ASN A 32 -6.79 -2.89 -0.52
C ASN A 32 -5.93 -2.12 -1.53
N ILE A 33 -6.27 -0.85 -1.75
CA ILE A 33 -5.48 0.11 -2.54
C ILE A 33 -5.19 1.33 -1.68
N LEU A 34 -4.00 1.90 -1.75
CA LEU A 34 -3.71 3.19 -1.13
C LEU A 34 -4.18 4.30 -2.02
N LEU A 35 -5.09 5.11 -1.48
CA LEU A 35 -5.47 6.39 -2.08
C LEU A 35 -4.76 7.54 -1.35
N GLY A 36 -4.61 7.44 -0.03
CA GLY A 36 -3.98 8.48 0.78
C GLY A 36 -4.95 9.61 1.08
N ASP A 37 -4.56 10.84 0.79
CA ASP A 37 -5.43 12.01 0.96
C ASP A 37 -6.19 12.35 -0.33
N ASP A 38 -7.46 12.74 -0.18
CA ASP A 38 -8.25 13.35 -1.24
C ASP A 38 -7.61 14.69 -1.67
N SER A 39 -7.92 15.11 -2.90
CA SER A 39 -7.48 16.39 -3.45
C SER A 39 -7.90 17.55 -2.56
N ALA A 40 -6.98 18.50 -2.32
CA ALA A 40 -7.28 19.77 -1.67
C ALA A 40 -8.26 20.64 -2.49
N ASP A 41 -8.37 20.35 -3.79
CA ASP A 41 -9.32 20.99 -4.69
C ASP A 41 -10.60 20.16 -4.81
N MET A 42 -11.75 20.79 -4.55
CA MET A 42 -13.06 20.16 -4.73
C MET A 42 -13.38 20.00 -6.21
N SER A 43 -13.57 18.77 -6.65
CA SER A 43 -13.88 18.43 -8.05
C SER A 43 -15.30 18.81 -8.49
N PHE A 44 -16.28 18.65 -7.61
CA PHE A 44 -17.69 19.01 -7.83
C PHE A 44 -18.40 19.18 -6.48
N ILE A 45 -19.53 19.91 -6.47
CA ILE A 45 -20.38 20.03 -5.27
C ILE A 45 -21.25 18.78 -5.14
N PRO A 46 -21.06 17.93 -4.12
CA PRO A 46 -21.93 16.78 -3.89
C PRO A 46 -23.30 17.25 -3.41
N TYR A 47 -24.35 16.52 -3.81
CA TYR A 47 -25.73 16.79 -3.42
C TYR A 47 -26.19 18.26 -3.60
N ALA A 48 -25.69 18.95 -4.64
CA ALA A 48 -25.94 20.38 -4.87
C ALA A 48 -27.44 20.76 -4.95
N ASP A 49 -28.29 19.82 -5.37
CA ASP A 49 -29.74 20.00 -5.47
C ASP A 49 -30.51 19.54 -4.22
N ASP A 50 -29.82 19.02 -3.18
CA ASP A 50 -30.43 18.52 -1.95
C ASP A 50 -30.35 19.59 -0.84
N PRO A 51 -31.47 20.21 -0.43
CA PRO A 51 -31.47 21.21 0.64
C PRO A 51 -31.17 20.62 2.02
N GLY A 52 -31.16 19.29 2.18
CA GLY A 52 -30.81 18.60 3.42
C GLY A 52 -29.31 18.30 3.55
N PHE A 53 -28.49 18.64 2.56
CA PHE A 53 -27.04 18.52 2.66
C PHE A 53 -26.43 19.78 3.28
N ASP A 54 -25.68 19.61 4.37
CA ASP A 54 -24.97 20.73 4.98
C ASP A 54 -23.72 21.07 4.18
N LEU A 55 -23.91 21.94 3.19
CA LEU A 55 -22.89 22.27 2.22
C LEU A 55 -21.74 23.08 2.84
N VAL A 56 -22.02 23.99 3.77
CA VAL A 56 -21.02 24.96 4.24
C VAL A 56 -19.84 24.27 4.95
N PRO A 57 -20.05 23.39 5.94
CA PRO A 57 -18.94 22.66 6.57
C PRO A 57 -18.18 21.78 5.59
N HIS A 58 -18.86 21.19 4.60
CA HIS A 58 -18.20 20.37 3.59
C HIS A 58 -17.28 21.20 2.69
N LEU A 59 -17.64 22.46 2.39
CA LEU A 59 -16.80 23.35 1.61
C LEU A 59 -15.55 23.81 2.36
N GLU A 60 -15.60 23.88 3.70
CA GLU A 60 -14.48 24.32 4.55
C GLU A 60 -13.30 23.33 4.54
N ASP A 61 -13.54 22.06 4.19
CA ASP A 61 -12.50 21.04 4.03
C ASP A 61 -11.62 21.24 2.79
N TYR A 62 -12.05 22.07 1.83
CA TYR A 62 -11.35 22.27 0.56
C TYR A 62 -10.70 23.65 0.46
N GLN A 63 -9.47 23.69 -0.05
CA GLN A 63 -8.72 24.94 -0.20
C GLN A 63 -9.16 25.74 -1.43
N SER A 64 -9.58 25.03 -2.48
CA SER A 64 -10.01 25.64 -3.73
C SER A 64 -11.06 24.77 -4.44
N PHE A 65 -11.70 25.31 -5.47
CA PHE A 65 -12.58 24.53 -6.34
C PHE A 65 -11.91 24.28 -7.68
N SER A 66 -11.93 23.03 -8.15
CA SER A 66 -11.27 22.66 -9.41
C SER A 66 -11.83 23.41 -10.63
N TRP A 67 -13.03 24.00 -10.54
CA TRP A 67 -13.61 24.86 -11.59
C TRP A 67 -13.34 26.37 -11.40
N GLN A 68 -12.80 26.77 -10.24
CA GLN A 68 -12.32 28.13 -9.97
C GLN A 68 -10.88 28.33 -10.42
N GLU A 69 -10.11 27.25 -10.60
CA GLU A 69 -8.92 27.31 -11.46
C GLU A 69 -9.38 27.75 -12.85
N THR A 70 -9.37 29.06 -13.08
CA THR A 70 -9.64 29.67 -14.36
C THR A 70 -8.65 29.07 -15.33
N THR A 71 -9.13 28.14 -16.14
CA THR A 71 -8.61 27.74 -17.46
C THR A 71 -7.12 27.99 -17.58
N ARG A 72 -6.31 26.96 -17.38
CA ARG A 72 -4.96 26.99 -17.93
C ARG A 72 -5.07 27.39 -19.40
N ASP A 73 -4.66 28.62 -19.70
CA ASP A 73 -4.81 29.20 -21.02
C ASP A 73 -3.94 28.36 -21.96
N PRO A 74 -4.53 27.61 -22.91
CA PRO A 74 -3.77 26.75 -23.79
C PRO A 74 -2.75 27.55 -24.61
N ASP A 75 -3.01 28.83 -24.90
CA ASP A 75 -2.05 29.70 -25.57
C ASP A 75 -0.86 30.02 -24.64
N LEU A 76 -1.14 30.31 -23.36
CA LEU A 76 -0.10 30.51 -22.34
C LEU A 76 0.73 29.24 -22.12
N GLU A 77 0.11 28.07 -22.04
CA GLU A 77 0.80 26.77 -21.93
C GLU A 77 1.77 26.55 -23.11
N VAL A 78 1.34 26.84 -24.34
CA VAL A 78 2.19 26.75 -25.54
C VAL A 78 3.35 27.76 -25.47
N ILE A 79 3.10 28.98 -25.02
CA ILE A 79 4.15 30.00 -24.85
C ILE A 79 5.18 29.53 -23.80
N VAL A 80 4.73 29.00 -22.66
CA VAL A 80 5.59 28.43 -21.60
C VAL A 80 6.46 27.30 -22.17
N ILE A 81 5.86 26.38 -22.92
CA ILE A 81 6.55 25.23 -23.53
C ILE A 81 7.62 25.66 -24.53
N GLU A 82 7.27 26.56 -25.47
CA GLU A 82 8.21 27.05 -26.47
C GLU A 82 9.33 27.88 -25.82
N THR A 83 9.02 28.61 -24.75
CA THR A 83 10.00 29.35 -23.95
C THR A 83 10.98 28.39 -23.27
N ALA A 84 10.48 27.40 -22.54
CA ALA A 84 11.31 26.36 -21.92
C ALA A 84 12.19 25.64 -22.95
N LYS A 85 11.64 25.31 -24.13
CA LYS A 85 12.38 24.71 -25.24
C LYS A 85 13.54 25.58 -25.73
N ARG A 86 13.32 26.89 -25.87
CA ARG A 86 14.36 27.82 -26.32
C ARG A 86 15.43 28.03 -25.26
N LEU A 87 15.04 28.12 -23.99
CA LEU A 87 15.97 28.20 -22.85
C LEU A 87 16.86 26.96 -22.78
N GLN A 88 16.30 25.77 -23.00
CA GLN A 88 17.08 24.54 -23.05
C GLN A 88 17.97 24.45 -24.30
N SER A 89 17.39 24.60 -25.50
CA SER A 89 18.11 24.36 -26.77
C SER A 89 19.11 25.44 -27.14
N ARG A 90 18.87 26.71 -26.78
CA ARG A 90 19.73 27.85 -27.13
C ARG A 90 20.63 28.30 -25.99
N HIS A 91 20.20 28.10 -24.74
CA HIS A 91 20.91 28.58 -23.55
C HIS A 91 21.42 27.46 -22.63
N GLY A 92 21.09 26.19 -22.92
CA GLY A 92 21.60 25.04 -22.18
C GLY A 92 21.07 24.92 -20.74
N LEU A 93 19.98 25.62 -20.40
CA LEU A 93 19.39 25.55 -19.06
C LEU A 93 18.67 24.22 -18.84
N SER A 94 18.84 23.63 -17.67
CA SER A 94 18.06 22.46 -17.24
C SER A 94 16.64 22.87 -16.84
N LEU A 95 15.69 21.94 -16.89
CA LEU A 95 14.28 22.23 -16.53
C LEU A 95 14.14 22.73 -15.10
N LYS A 96 14.90 22.16 -14.14
CA LYS A 96 14.96 22.65 -12.76
C LYS A 96 15.42 24.11 -12.66
N GLN A 97 16.41 24.50 -13.46
CA GLN A 97 16.88 25.89 -13.49
C GLN A 97 15.86 26.84 -14.15
N ILE A 98 14.97 26.31 -15.00
CA ILE A 98 13.90 27.10 -15.62
C ILE A 98 12.72 27.24 -14.63
N ASP A 99 12.39 26.17 -13.91
CA ASP A 99 11.41 26.15 -12.81
C ASP A 99 11.75 27.16 -11.70
N GLU A 100 13.04 27.41 -11.46
CA GLU A 100 13.53 28.42 -10.50
C GLU A 100 13.43 29.88 -11.03
N ILE A 101 13.02 30.10 -12.30
CA ILE A 101 12.84 31.43 -12.88
C ILE A 101 11.46 31.97 -12.47
N GLU A 102 11.45 32.88 -11.51
CA GLU A 102 10.24 33.64 -11.16
C GLU A 102 9.98 34.74 -12.21
N ASP A 103 9.00 34.53 -13.08
CA ASP A 103 8.47 35.54 -14.00
C ASP A 103 6.98 35.81 -13.69
N PRO A 104 6.60 37.04 -13.30
CA PRO A 104 5.23 37.37 -12.92
C PRO A 104 4.23 37.38 -14.10
N HIS A 105 4.70 37.28 -15.34
CA HIS A 105 3.90 37.28 -16.55
C HIS A 105 3.90 35.94 -17.29
N LEU A 106 4.83 35.04 -16.96
CA LEU A 106 4.91 33.72 -17.57
C LEU A 106 5.17 32.66 -16.50
N PRO A 107 4.14 31.88 -16.09
CA PRO A 107 4.30 30.86 -15.07
C PRO A 107 5.10 29.68 -15.64
N LEU A 108 6.41 29.75 -15.49
CA LEU A 108 7.37 28.71 -15.88
C LEU A 108 7.47 27.59 -14.84
N HIS A 109 6.52 27.45 -13.91
CA HIS A 109 6.57 26.46 -12.83
C HIS A 109 5.17 25.91 -12.50
N PRO A 110 5.03 24.59 -12.22
CA PRO A 110 6.03 23.55 -12.43
C PRO A 110 6.03 23.08 -13.90
N LEU A 111 7.19 23.03 -14.56
CA LEU A 111 7.35 22.46 -15.90
C LEU A 111 7.37 20.93 -15.86
N GLN A 112 8.04 20.35 -14.86
CA GLN A 112 8.12 18.91 -14.65
C GLN A 112 7.12 18.42 -13.60
N ARG A 113 6.89 17.10 -13.55
CA ARG A 113 6.08 16.47 -12.51
C ARG A 113 6.68 16.76 -11.12
N GLY A 114 5.88 17.39 -10.26
CA GLY A 114 6.14 17.56 -8.83
C GLY A 114 5.43 16.49 -8.00
N LEU A 115 5.59 16.56 -6.69
CA LEU A 115 4.82 15.74 -5.75
C LEU A 115 3.34 16.15 -5.85
N GLY A 116 2.46 15.20 -6.21
CA GLY A 116 1.01 15.44 -6.34
C GLY A 116 0.55 16.11 -7.64
N GLU A 117 1.40 16.90 -8.31
CA GLU A 117 0.99 17.69 -9.49
C GLU A 117 1.77 17.33 -10.77
N ASN A 118 1.04 17.19 -11.88
CA ASN A 118 1.65 17.13 -13.21
C ASN A 118 2.09 18.54 -13.64
N GLY A 119 3.36 18.71 -13.99
CA GLY A 119 3.85 19.96 -14.59
C GLY A 119 3.30 20.20 -16.00
N ILE A 120 3.40 21.44 -16.48
CA ILE A 120 2.83 21.92 -17.76
C ILE A 120 3.26 21.03 -18.93
N ILE A 121 4.53 20.57 -18.97
CA ILE A 121 5.04 19.73 -20.05
C ILE A 121 4.31 18.38 -20.12
N VAL A 122 3.99 17.77 -18.97
CA VAL A 122 3.29 16.47 -18.90
C VAL A 122 1.84 16.62 -19.33
N ASN A 123 1.16 17.67 -18.86
CA ASN A 123 -0.24 17.91 -19.20
C ASN A 123 -0.43 18.19 -20.69
N CYS A 124 0.48 18.96 -21.29
CA CYS A 124 0.42 19.25 -22.71
C CYS A 124 0.71 18.03 -23.60
N HIS A 125 1.43 17.01 -23.11
CA HIS A 125 1.60 15.78 -23.87
C HIS A 125 0.31 14.96 -23.99
N ASN A 126 -0.52 15.00 -22.95
CA ASN A 126 -1.81 14.30 -22.92
C ASN A 126 -2.92 15.08 -23.64
N ARG A 127 -2.61 16.24 -24.26
CA ARG A 127 -3.56 17.09 -24.98
C ARG A 127 -3.33 17.02 -26.49
N ASP A 128 -4.43 16.92 -27.23
CA ASP A 128 -4.43 16.99 -28.70
C ASP A 128 -4.33 18.45 -29.16
N PHE A 129 -3.11 18.98 -29.30
CA PHE A 129 -2.92 20.33 -29.87
C PHE A 129 -3.06 20.34 -31.40
N PRO A 130 -3.73 21.35 -31.98
CA PRO A 130 -3.80 21.50 -33.43
C PRO A 130 -2.41 21.78 -34.03
N PRO A 131 -2.08 21.23 -35.21
CA PRO A 131 -0.80 21.45 -35.85
C PRO A 131 -0.64 22.93 -36.26
N TRP A 132 0.38 23.60 -35.73
CA TRP A 132 0.65 25.01 -36.05
C TRP A 132 1.29 25.15 -37.43
N PRO A 133 0.77 26.02 -38.33
CA PRO A 133 1.44 26.30 -39.59
C PRO A 133 2.82 26.93 -39.32
N ASN A 134 3.89 26.26 -39.74
CA ASN A 134 5.31 26.62 -39.52
C ASN A 134 5.88 26.34 -38.11
N GLY A 135 5.14 25.67 -37.23
CA GLY A 135 5.70 25.14 -35.98
C GLY A 135 6.49 23.85 -36.24
N PRO A 136 7.59 23.57 -35.53
CA PRO A 136 8.21 22.24 -35.57
C PRO A 136 7.14 21.20 -35.19
N SER A 137 7.08 20.07 -35.90
CA SER A 137 6.27 18.92 -35.49
C SER A 137 6.61 18.58 -34.03
N TYR A 138 5.64 18.70 -33.12
CA TYR A 138 5.80 18.31 -31.72
C TYR A 138 6.31 16.88 -31.66
N PRO A 139 7.55 16.70 -31.20
CA PRO A 139 7.79 16.56 -29.78
C PRO A 139 8.85 17.58 -29.33
N LEU A 140 8.60 18.30 -28.23
CA LEU A 140 9.66 18.31 -27.22
C LEU A 140 9.92 16.83 -26.98
N ASP A 141 11.12 16.34 -27.28
CA ASP A 141 11.56 15.08 -26.69
C ASP A 141 11.31 15.29 -25.21
N LEU A 142 10.23 14.69 -24.71
CA LEU A 142 9.97 14.69 -23.31
C LEU A 142 11.29 14.25 -22.72
N TYR A 143 11.65 14.91 -21.64
CA TYR A 143 12.21 14.18 -20.55
C TYR A 143 11.19 13.07 -20.15
N ASN A 144 10.98 12.07 -21.01
CA ASN A 144 11.14 10.70 -20.59
C ASN A 144 12.43 10.80 -19.79
N PRO A 145 12.51 10.40 -18.52
CA PRO A 145 13.82 10.16 -18.01
C PRO A 145 14.44 9.18 -19.01
N ILE A 146 15.22 9.70 -19.95
CA ILE A 146 16.44 9.10 -20.40
C ILE A 146 17.27 9.25 -19.12
N TYR A 147 16.94 8.47 -18.11
CA TYR A 147 17.67 7.29 -17.80
C TYR A 147 18.75 6.96 -18.87
N GLU A 148 19.72 7.87 -19.04
CA GLU A 148 20.83 7.84 -20.00
C GLU A 148 21.86 6.76 -19.64
N GLY A 149 21.48 5.76 -18.85
CA GLY A 149 22.29 4.58 -18.68
C GLY A 149 22.07 3.63 -19.84
N LYS A 150 23.02 3.59 -20.76
CA LYS A 150 23.19 2.43 -21.63
C LYS A 150 23.81 1.31 -20.77
N GLY A 151 23.10 0.20 -20.60
CA GLY A 151 23.65 -0.97 -19.88
C GLY A 151 22.61 -1.73 -19.06
N LEU A 152 22.96 -2.96 -18.69
CA LEU A 152 22.10 -3.88 -17.94
C LEU A 152 22.00 -3.49 -16.46
N LYS A 153 23.08 -2.99 -15.84
CA LYS A 153 23.10 -2.52 -14.43
C LYS A 153 22.09 -1.41 -14.20
N PHE A 154 21.99 -0.53 -15.18
CA PHE A 154 21.10 0.59 -15.15
C PHE A 154 19.64 0.18 -15.38
N LYS A 155 19.36 -0.67 -16.38
CA LYS A 155 18.04 -1.28 -16.56
C LYS A 155 17.57 -2.02 -15.31
N GLN A 156 18.46 -2.75 -14.64
CA GLN A 156 18.15 -3.43 -13.39
C GLN A 156 17.73 -2.44 -12.30
N LYS A 157 18.52 -1.38 -12.06
CA LYS A 157 18.19 -0.35 -11.06
C LYS A 157 16.80 0.24 -11.31
N ASN A 158 16.49 0.57 -12.57
CA ASN A 158 15.21 1.16 -12.94
C ASN A 158 14.03 0.20 -12.80
N MET A 159 14.22 -1.10 -13.08
CA MET A 159 13.14 -2.06 -12.85
C MET A 159 12.86 -2.26 -11.35
N LEU A 160 13.92 -2.31 -10.54
CA LEU A 160 13.79 -2.52 -9.10
C LEU A 160 13.08 -1.36 -8.39
N GLN A 161 13.21 -0.12 -8.88
CA GLN A 161 12.57 1.04 -8.25
C GLN A 161 11.03 1.04 -8.35
N TYR A 162 10.46 0.24 -9.25
CA TYR A 162 9.01 0.13 -9.43
C TYR A 162 8.47 -1.23 -8.97
N PHE A 163 9.32 -2.08 -8.37
CA PHE A 163 8.94 -3.42 -7.96
C PHE A 163 8.75 -3.47 -6.45
N CYS A 164 7.55 -3.79 -5.99
CA CYS A 164 7.26 -4.00 -4.58
C CYS A 164 7.69 -5.41 -4.14
N PRO A 165 8.68 -5.55 -3.24
CA PRO A 165 9.15 -6.86 -2.79
C PRO A 165 8.31 -7.43 -1.63
N ARG A 166 7.30 -6.70 -1.14
CA ARG A 166 6.44 -7.16 -0.04
C ARG A 166 5.65 -8.38 -0.50
N ARG A 167 5.57 -9.39 0.38
CA ARG A 167 5.00 -10.71 0.06
C ARG A 167 3.54 -10.65 -0.36
N SER A 168 2.78 -9.71 0.19
CA SER A 168 1.38 -9.49 -0.19
C SER A 168 1.22 -8.99 -1.62
N CYS A 169 2.27 -8.44 -2.24
CA CYS A 169 2.18 -7.73 -3.50
C CYS A 169 3.00 -8.36 -4.64
N ILE A 170 4.31 -8.57 -4.43
CA ILE A 170 5.29 -9.11 -5.41
C ILE A 170 4.96 -8.67 -6.86
N THR A 171 4.83 -7.36 -7.06
CA THR A 171 4.33 -6.78 -8.33
C THR A 171 5.04 -5.47 -8.66
N SER A 172 4.99 -5.09 -9.94
CA SER A 172 5.40 -3.75 -10.36
C SER A 172 4.24 -2.76 -10.20
N TYR A 173 4.53 -1.49 -9.90
CA TYR A 173 3.50 -0.44 -9.72
C TYR A 173 2.41 -0.84 -8.73
N CYS A 174 2.82 -1.25 -7.52
CA CYS A 174 1.93 -1.66 -6.44
C CYS A 174 1.05 -0.51 -5.96
N PHE A 175 -0.27 -0.66 -6.09
CA PHE A 175 -1.25 0.33 -5.62
C PHE A 175 -1.28 0.55 -4.10
N ILE A 176 -0.53 -0.22 -3.33
CA ILE A 176 -0.44 -0.04 -1.87
C ILE A 176 0.88 0.68 -1.58
N HIS A 177 2.02 0.11 -1.98
CA HIS A 177 3.33 0.51 -1.45
C HIS A 177 4.18 1.38 -2.38
N LEU A 178 3.62 1.91 -3.49
CA LEU A 178 4.41 2.58 -4.53
C LEU A 178 4.10 4.07 -4.76
N GLU A 179 3.27 4.73 -3.95
CA GLU A 179 3.14 6.19 -3.97
C GLU A 179 3.37 6.86 -2.59
N HIS A 180 3.92 8.07 -2.68
CA HIS A 180 4.21 9.07 -1.65
C HIS A 180 5.56 8.93 -0.90
N GLU A 181 6.49 9.78 -1.32
CA GLU A 181 7.62 10.32 -0.55
C GLU A 181 8.43 9.34 0.32
N GLY A 182 9.58 8.91 -0.20
CA GLY A 182 10.65 8.38 0.65
C GLY A 182 10.69 6.87 0.83
N THR A 183 9.73 6.10 0.30
CA THR A 183 9.89 4.65 0.10
C THR A 183 10.86 4.39 -1.05
N THR A 184 12.14 4.67 -0.80
CA THR A 184 13.21 4.19 -1.66
C THR A 184 13.14 2.67 -1.61
N ILE A 185 12.64 2.02 -2.67
CA ILE A 185 12.81 0.57 -2.80
C ILE A 185 14.32 0.33 -2.87
N HIS A 186 14.89 -0.02 -1.71
CA HIS A 186 16.32 -0.17 -1.59
C HIS A 186 16.73 -1.39 -2.39
N ILE A 187 17.60 -1.15 -3.37
CA ILE A 187 18.24 -2.21 -4.13
C ILE A 187 18.83 -3.20 -3.12
N PRO A 188 18.56 -4.51 -3.24
CA PRO A 188 19.05 -5.49 -2.27
C PRO A 188 20.55 -5.32 -2.02
N LYS A 189 20.97 -5.42 -0.75
CA LYS A 189 22.39 -5.41 -0.40
C LYS A 189 23.10 -6.58 -1.11
N ARG A 190 24.38 -6.41 -1.43
CA ARG A 190 25.21 -7.49 -2.00
C ARG A 190 25.16 -8.70 -1.08
N VAL A 191 24.95 -9.88 -1.64
CA VAL A 191 24.97 -11.13 -0.88
C VAL A 191 26.45 -11.54 -0.70
N PRO A 192 26.92 -11.81 0.53
CA PRO A 192 28.27 -12.33 0.73
C PRO A 192 28.34 -13.81 0.30
N PRO A 193 29.45 -14.29 -0.29
CA PRO A 193 29.64 -15.70 -0.59
C PRO A 193 29.62 -16.53 0.70
N LEU A 194 28.79 -17.57 0.75
CA LEU A 194 28.77 -18.53 1.86
C LEU A 194 29.78 -19.66 1.67
N ILE A 195 30.18 -19.90 0.41
CA ILE A 195 31.04 -21.00 0.02
C ILE A 195 32.29 -20.41 -0.63
N LYS A 196 33.47 -20.93 -0.27
CA LYS A 196 34.71 -20.57 -0.95
C LYS A 196 34.76 -21.26 -2.32
N ASP A 197 35.44 -20.64 -3.29
CA ASP A 197 35.46 -21.15 -4.68
C ASP A 197 35.99 -22.59 -4.80
N ASP A 198 36.93 -23.01 -3.96
CA ASP A 198 37.46 -24.38 -3.87
C ASP A 198 36.40 -25.41 -3.45
N MET A 199 35.50 -25.02 -2.54
CA MET A 199 34.37 -25.85 -2.13
C MET A 199 33.28 -25.91 -3.21
N LEU A 200 33.23 -24.92 -4.10
CA LEU A 200 32.30 -24.87 -5.22
C LEU A 200 32.65 -25.92 -6.30
N GLU A 201 33.95 -26.18 -6.50
CA GLU A 201 34.42 -27.24 -7.40
C GLU A 201 34.02 -28.62 -6.88
N ALA A 202 34.17 -28.83 -5.57
CA ALA A 202 33.82 -30.08 -4.90
C ALA A 202 32.31 -30.37 -4.89
N ALA A 203 31.46 -29.34 -4.99
CA ALA A 203 30.00 -29.48 -4.99
C ALA A 203 29.45 -30.01 -6.33
N ILE A 204 30.23 -29.99 -7.41
CA ILE A 204 29.76 -30.35 -8.75
C ILE A 204 30.14 -31.80 -9.08
N GLN A 205 29.14 -32.66 -9.14
CA GLN A 205 29.32 -34.11 -9.33
C GLN A 205 29.51 -34.51 -10.81
N HIS A 206 29.07 -33.67 -11.76
CA HIS A 206 29.10 -33.99 -13.19
C HIS A 206 29.59 -32.80 -14.04
N PHE A 207 30.33 -33.10 -15.10
CA PHE A 207 30.76 -32.08 -16.06
C PHE A 207 29.57 -31.57 -16.88
N CYS A 208 29.47 -30.24 -17.05
CA CYS A 208 28.39 -29.64 -17.84
C CYS A 208 28.60 -29.73 -19.36
N GLY A 209 29.70 -30.31 -19.81
CA GLY A 209 30.06 -30.45 -21.23
C GLY A 209 31.56 -30.34 -21.47
N GLN A 210 31.96 -30.34 -22.75
CA GLN A 210 33.37 -30.36 -23.19
C GLN A 210 34.16 -29.10 -22.77
N LYS A 211 33.48 -27.96 -22.59
CA LYS A 211 34.08 -26.69 -22.15
C LYS A 211 33.85 -26.43 -20.65
N CYS A 212 33.62 -27.49 -19.85
CA CYS A 212 33.44 -27.39 -18.39
C CYS A 212 34.72 -26.92 -17.71
N PHE A 213 34.60 -26.05 -16.70
CA PHE A 213 35.76 -25.52 -15.97
C PHE A 213 36.56 -26.59 -15.21
N LEU A 214 35.90 -27.67 -14.76
CA LEU A 214 36.53 -28.80 -14.07
C LEU A 214 37.44 -29.65 -14.98
N LEU A 215 37.31 -29.55 -16.31
CA LEU A 215 38.13 -30.32 -17.26
C LEU A 215 39.51 -29.68 -17.51
N GLY A 216 39.79 -28.54 -16.86
CA GLY A 216 41.00 -27.76 -17.09
C GLY A 216 41.07 -27.18 -18.51
N ASN A 217 42.08 -26.36 -18.80
CA ASN A 217 42.32 -25.75 -20.11
C ASN A 217 42.85 -26.74 -21.17
N SER A 218 42.44 -28.01 -21.14
CA SER A 218 42.92 -29.07 -22.03
C SER A 218 42.44 -28.95 -23.49
N HIS A 219 41.59 -27.97 -23.81
CA HIS A 219 41.06 -27.69 -25.16
C HIS A 219 41.28 -26.23 -25.60
N SER A 220 42.46 -25.65 -25.35
CA SER A 220 42.66 -24.19 -25.40
C SER A 220 42.96 -23.52 -26.75
N GLU A 221 42.91 -24.16 -27.93
CA GLU A 221 43.57 -23.54 -29.10
C GLU A 221 42.79 -23.32 -30.42
N LEU A 222 41.51 -23.68 -30.59
CA LEU A 222 40.94 -23.67 -31.96
C LEU A 222 39.62 -22.95 -32.23
N GLU A 223 39.10 -22.12 -31.34
CA GLU A 223 37.98 -21.23 -31.72
C GLU A 223 38.18 -19.78 -31.24
N PRO A 224 37.97 -18.77 -32.11
CA PRO A 224 37.84 -17.39 -31.66
C PRO A 224 36.70 -17.34 -30.65
N SER A 225 37.02 -17.04 -29.39
CA SER A 225 35.99 -16.86 -28.37
C SER A 225 35.05 -15.76 -28.85
N ALA A 226 33.74 -16.00 -28.86
CA ALA A 226 32.77 -14.92 -28.97
C ALA A 226 33.14 -13.86 -27.90
N GLU A 227 33.63 -12.71 -28.35
CA GLU A 227 34.19 -11.68 -27.47
C GLU A 227 33.20 -11.33 -26.35
N TRP A 228 33.72 -11.07 -25.15
CA TRP A 228 32.89 -10.61 -24.04
C TRP A 228 32.46 -9.17 -24.30
N THR A 229 31.19 -8.98 -24.60
CA THR A 229 30.63 -7.62 -24.72
C THR A 229 30.53 -6.97 -23.35
N VAL A 230 30.42 -5.64 -23.31
CA VAL A 230 30.17 -4.89 -22.06
C VAL A 230 28.92 -5.43 -21.35
N THR A 231 27.86 -5.72 -22.10
CA THR A 231 26.62 -6.31 -21.57
C THR A 231 26.84 -7.68 -20.92
N ASP A 232 27.71 -8.52 -21.50
CA ASP A 232 28.02 -9.83 -20.93
C ASP A 232 28.77 -9.70 -19.59
N GLN A 233 29.67 -8.72 -19.50
CA GLN A 233 30.40 -8.42 -18.26
C GLN A 233 29.45 -7.89 -17.19
N GLU A 234 28.58 -6.94 -17.53
CA GLU A 234 27.56 -6.43 -16.62
C GLU A 234 26.61 -7.52 -16.12
N ARG A 235 26.22 -8.46 -17.00
CA ARG A 235 25.38 -9.61 -16.63
C ARG A 235 26.07 -10.49 -15.59
N LEU A 236 27.34 -10.82 -15.81
CA LEU A 236 28.12 -11.62 -14.86
C LEU A 236 28.29 -10.89 -13.53
N ASP A 237 28.62 -9.59 -13.55
CA ASP A 237 28.76 -8.77 -12.35
C ASP A 237 27.47 -8.75 -11.51
N ILE A 238 26.32 -8.57 -12.16
CA ILE A 238 25.01 -8.58 -11.51
C ILE A 238 24.74 -9.95 -10.86
N LEU A 239 24.95 -11.03 -11.59
CA LEU A 239 24.76 -12.39 -11.07
C LEU A 239 25.70 -12.67 -9.89
N MET A 240 26.97 -12.25 -9.98
CA MET A 240 27.95 -12.41 -8.90
C MET A 240 27.61 -11.55 -7.67
N LYS A 241 26.97 -10.40 -7.86
CA LYS A 241 26.55 -9.52 -6.75
C LYS A 241 25.43 -10.15 -5.90
N TYR A 242 24.45 -10.80 -6.53
CA TYR A 242 23.26 -11.31 -5.83
C TYR A 242 23.28 -12.83 -5.61
N THR A 243 24.03 -13.57 -6.43
CA THR A 243 24.18 -15.03 -6.36
C THR A 243 25.65 -15.43 -6.41
N PRO A 244 26.46 -15.00 -5.44
CA PRO A 244 27.90 -15.25 -5.44
C PRO A 244 28.21 -16.76 -5.44
N ASP A 245 27.39 -17.60 -4.83
CA ASP A 245 27.62 -19.05 -4.75
C ASP A 245 27.06 -19.84 -5.96
N MET A 246 26.56 -19.16 -7.00
CA MET A 246 26.07 -19.84 -8.20
C MET A 246 27.23 -20.53 -8.95
N ALA A 247 27.05 -21.81 -9.25
CA ALA A 247 28.03 -22.62 -9.98
C ALA A 247 28.39 -22.00 -11.35
N PRO A 248 29.68 -22.02 -11.77
CA PRO A 248 30.13 -21.55 -13.07
C PRO A 248 29.36 -22.19 -14.23
N CYS A 249 28.95 -23.46 -14.09
CA CYS A 249 28.14 -24.16 -15.07
C CYS A 249 26.78 -23.48 -15.30
N SER A 250 26.10 -23.04 -14.23
CA SER A 250 24.82 -22.34 -14.32
C SER A 250 25.00 -20.92 -14.84
N LEU A 251 26.02 -20.21 -14.34
CA LEU A 251 26.38 -18.88 -14.83
C LEU A 251 26.70 -18.90 -16.33
N ALA A 252 27.35 -19.95 -16.83
CA ALA A 252 27.66 -20.16 -18.25
C ALA A 252 26.42 -20.23 -19.12
N SER A 253 25.40 -20.97 -18.66
CA SER A 253 24.12 -21.07 -19.35
C SER A 253 23.41 -19.71 -19.40
N ILE A 254 23.36 -18.97 -18.28
CA ILE A 254 22.71 -17.65 -18.21
C ILE A 254 23.48 -16.61 -19.04
N CYS A 255 24.81 -16.62 -18.98
CA CYS A 255 25.65 -15.68 -19.71
C CYS A 255 25.79 -16.04 -21.19
N GLN A 256 25.36 -17.23 -21.61
CA GLN A 256 25.57 -17.78 -22.95
C GLN A 256 27.06 -17.76 -23.34
N LYS A 257 27.93 -18.17 -22.41
CA LYS A 257 29.38 -18.26 -22.59
C LYS A 257 29.88 -19.64 -22.19
N ALA A 258 31.08 -20.02 -22.65
CA ALA A 258 31.70 -21.27 -22.25
C ALA A 258 32.00 -21.29 -20.74
N CYS A 259 31.74 -22.44 -20.09
CA CYS A 259 31.83 -22.58 -18.64
C CYS A 259 33.23 -22.30 -18.07
N ASN A 260 34.27 -22.82 -18.70
CA ASN A 260 35.66 -22.51 -18.36
C ASN A 260 35.99 -20.99 -18.46
N LYS A 261 35.43 -20.28 -19.44
CA LYS A 261 35.64 -18.82 -19.61
C LYS A 261 34.91 -18.01 -18.55
N VAL A 262 33.70 -18.42 -18.16
CA VAL A 262 32.97 -17.79 -17.05
C VAL A 262 33.73 -17.97 -15.73
N TYR A 263 34.24 -19.18 -15.47
CA TYR A 263 35.06 -19.45 -14.29
C TYR A 263 36.34 -18.60 -14.27
N GLN A 264 37.05 -18.50 -15.40
CA GLN A 264 38.23 -17.64 -15.51
C GLN A 264 37.93 -16.16 -15.21
N ARG A 265 36.79 -15.65 -15.71
CA ARG A 265 36.41 -14.25 -15.46
C ARG A 265 35.96 -14.02 -14.02
N ARG A 266 35.25 -14.98 -13.44
CA ARG A 266 34.83 -14.98 -12.03
C ARG A 266 36.05 -14.86 -11.11
N THR A 267 37.07 -15.69 -11.31
CA THR A 267 38.29 -15.69 -10.46
C THR A 267 39.12 -14.41 -10.63
N GLN A 268 39.12 -13.80 -11.81
CA GLN A 268 39.79 -12.50 -12.05
C GLN A 268 39.07 -11.30 -11.40
N SER A 269 37.75 -11.39 -11.21
CA SER A 269 36.93 -10.27 -10.71
C SER A 269 36.81 -10.21 -9.18
N GLN A 270 37.36 -11.18 -8.44
CA GLN A 270 37.30 -11.22 -6.97
C GLN A 270 38.28 -10.25 -6.25
N SER A 271 38.75 -9.19 -6.92
CA SER A 271 39.75 -8.26 -6.35
C SER A 271 39.16 -7.08 -5.57
N ASP A 272 37.84 -6.87 -5.55
CA ASP A 272 37.25 -5.85 -4.67
C ASP A 272 37.21 -6.35 -3.22
N PRO A 273 37.85 -5.65 -2.27
CA PRO A 273 37.85 -6.07 -0.87
C PRO A 273 36.41 -6.15 -0.38
N ILE A 274 36.04 -7.33 0.12
CA ILE A 274 34.81 -7.52 0.87
C ILE A 274 34.86 -6.52 2.02
N GLU A 275 34.03 -5.48 2.00
CA GLU A 275 33.77 -4.69 3.21
C GLU A 275 33.39 -5.69 4.29
N LYS A 276 34.27 -5.83 5.28
CA LYS A 276 34.04 -6.73 6.41
C LYS A 276 32.75 -6.24 7.06
N GLN A 277 31.66 -6.99 6.91
CA GLN A 277 30.52 -6.85 7.80
C GLN A 277 31.07 -7.08 9.22
N ILE A 278 31.22 -5.98 9.96
CA ILE A 278 31.61 -6.02 11.36
C ILE A 278 30.48 -6.79 12.03
N ARG A 279 30.78 -8.01 12.52
CA ARG A 279 29.84 -8.75 13.35
C ARG A 279 29.63 -7.95 14.62
N HIS A 280 28.54 -7.21 14.69
CA HIS A 280 28.18 -6.48 15.88
C HIS A 280 27.66 -7.48 16.93
N PRO A 281 28.06 -7.35 18.22
CA PRO A 281 27.55 -8.21 19.27
C PRO A 281 26.02 -8.11 19.34
N LEU A 282 25.36 -9.24 19.55
CA LEU A 282 23.91 -9.31 19.75
C LEU A 282 23.54 -8.41 20.95
N CYS A 283 22.68 -7.42 20.71
CA CYS A 283 22.21 -6.56 21.78
C CYS A 283 21.36 -7.40 22.75
N SER A 284 21.78 -7.43 24.02
CA SER A 284 21.14 -8.17 25.12
C SER A 284 20.00 -7.38 25.78
N SER A 285 19.58 -6.23 25.24
CA SER A 285 18.54 -5.42 25.86
C SER A 285 17.19 -6.11 25.70
N THR A 286 16.63 -6.59 26.81
CA THR A 286 15.26 -7.05 26.93
C THR A 286 14.32 -5.97 26.41
N LEU A 287 13.67 -6.25 25.29
CA LEU A 287 12.80 -5.31 24.58
C LEU A 287 11.47 -5.16 25.32
N GLN A 288 11.12 -3.92 25.65
CA GLN A 288 9.75 -3.54 25.99
C GLN A 288 9.00 -3.32 24.68
N PHE A 289 8.54 -4.41 24.06
CA PHE A 289 7.59 -4.33 22.96
C PHE A 289 6.21 -4.05 23.55
N SER A 290 5.62 -2.93 23.13
CA SER A 290 4.18 -2.75 23.25
C SER A 290 3.55 -3.37 22.01
N GLY A 291 3.21 -4.65 22.08
CA GLY A 291 2.32 -5.24 21.09
C GLY A 291 1.07 -4.38 21.03
N MET A 292 0.75 -3.84 19.86
CA MET A 292 -0.52 -3.17 19.58
C MET A 292 -0.89 -2.05 20.57
N THR A 293 0.05 -1.15 20.91
CA THR A 293 -0.35 0.17 21.43
C THR A 293 -0.40 1.13 20.25
N SER A 294 -1.63 1.54 19.85
CA SER A 294 -2.09 2.87 19.39
C SER A 294 -1.07 3.94 18.97
N TYR A 295 0.04 3.57 18.35
CA TYR A 295 1.11 4.47 17.91
C TYR A 295 1.78 3.99 16.63
N TYR A 296 1.08 3.17 15.82
CA TYR A 296 1.48 3.01 14.42
C TYR A 296 1.00 4.26 13.68
N THR A 297 1.73 5.35 13.91
CA THR A 297 1.46 6.67 13.37
C THR A 297 1.76 6.77 11.87
N GLU A 298 2.18 5.69 11.23
CA GLU A 298 2.38 5.56 9.78
C GLU A 298 2.78 4.09 9.50
N TRP A 299 2.70 3.64 8.25
CA TRP A 299 3.18 2.32 7.85
C TRP A 299 4.63 2.10 8.30
N ASN A 300 4.90 0.99 9.00
CA ASN A 300 6.26 0.66 9.42
C ASN A 300 7.13 0.38 8.18
N THR A 301 7.86 1.41 7.76
CA THR A 301 8.71 1.38 6.58
C THR A 301 9.88 0.41 6.82
N PRO A 302 10.28 -0.40 5.81
CA PRO A 302 11.36 -1.36 5.97
C PRO A 302 12.65 -0.66 6.41
N CYS A 303 13.24 -1.05 7.55
CA CYS A 303 14.45 -0.37 7.99
C CYS A 303 15.62 -0.62 7.02
N PHE A 304 16.37 0.44 6.70
CA PHE A 304 17.60 0.36 5.91
C PHE A 304 18.68 1.24 6.56
N HIS A 305 19.55 0.60 7.32
CA HIS A 305 20.68 1.26 7.97
C HIS A 305 21.84 0.25 8.08
N ASP A 306 23.00 0.74 8.54
CA ASP A 306 24.14 -0.10 8.90
C ASP A 306 24.14 -0.41 10.40
N GLY A 307 24.76 -1.52 10.78
CA GLY A 307 24.77 -1.99 12.16
C GLY A 307 23.43 -2.58 12.65
N PRO A 308 23.35 -2.93 13.95
CA PRO A 308 22.16 -3.56 14.55
C PRO A 308 21.01 -2.57 14.71
N CYS A 309 19.77 -3.05 14.62
CA CYS A 309 18.56 -2.24 14.81
C CYS A 309 18.45 -1.70 16.24
N THR A 310 18.83 -0.43 16.40
CA THR A 310 18.94 0.26 17.68
C THR A 310 18.52 1.72 17.53
N LYS A 311 18.45 2.45 18.65
CA LYS A 311 18.24 3.90 18.63
C LYS A 311 19.43 4.61 17.95
N GLU A 312 20.64 4.14 18.22
CA GLU A 312 21.90 4.72 17.72
C GLU A 312 22.04 4.54 16.21
N SER A 313 21.56 3.42 15.66
CA SER A 313 21.55 3.20 14.21
C SER A 313 20.43 3.97 13.50
N GLY A 314 19.60 4.72 14.22
CA GLY A 314 18.42 5.41 13.67
C GLY A 314 17.39 4.43 13.09
N CYS A 315 17.25 3.23 13.65
CA CYS A 315 16.32 2.23 13.11
C CYS A 315 14.87 2.68 13.32
N GLN A 316 14.13 2.94 12.23
CA GLN A 316 12.71 3.30 12.28
C GLN A 316 11.87 2.24 12.99
N CYS A 317 12.07 0.95 12.71
CA CYS A 317 11.33 -0.11 13.40
C CYS A 317 11.56 -0.06 14.93
N PHE A 318 12.79 0.21 15.38
CA PHE A 318 13.09 0.37 16.80
C PHE A 318 12.40 1.61 17.39
N GLN A 319 12.46 2.75 16.69
CA GLN A 319 11.82 4.01 17.13
C GLN A 319 10.30 3.87 17.23
N ASN A 320 9.70 3.20 16.25
CA ASN A 320 8.27 2.90 16.17
C ASN A 320 7.85 1.77 17.12
N LYS A 321 8.79 1.20 17.91
CA LYS A 321 8.57 0.03 18.79
C LYS A 321 7.93 -1.15 18.05
N ALA A 322 8.23 -1.28 16.76
CA ALA A 322 7.68 -2.27 15.86
C ALA A 322 8.69 -3.40 15.60
N TYR A 323 8.17 -4.60 15.33
CA TYR A 323 9.02 -5.69 14.86
C TYR A 323 9.61 -5.36 13.48
N CYS A 324 10.87 -5.73 13.27
CA CYS A 324 11.42 -5.81 11.93
C CYS A 324 10.75 -6.97 11.18
N GLU A 325 10.17 -6.68 10.03
CA GLU A 325 9.47 -7.65 9.19
C GLU A 325 10.41 -8.29 8.14
N SER A 326 9.96 -9.34 7.47
CA SER A 326 10.76 -10.08 6.46
C SER A 326 11.36 -9.18 5.37
N TYR A 327 10.67 -8.10 5.02
CA TYR A 327 11.10 -7.11 4.03
C TYR A 327 12.08 -6.04 4.55
N CYS A 328 12.41 -6.01 5.85
CA CYS A 328 13.44 -5.12 6.39
C CYS A 328 14.85 -5.53 5.93
N HIS A 329 15.76 -4.57 5.78
CA HIS A 329 17.12 -4.80 5.28
C HIS A 329 18.17 -5.02 6.39
N CYS A 330 17.74 -5.12 7.64
CA CYS A 330 18.60 -5.56 8.74
C CYS A 330 18.96 -7.05 8.61
N GLU A 331 19.96 -7.50 9.35
CA GLU A 331 20.40 -8.91 9.32
C GLU A 331 19.25 -9.89 9.63
N GLN A 332 19.31 -11.11 9.07
CA GLN A 332 18.29 -12.15 9.33
C GLN A 332 18.27 -12.59 10.79
N THR A 333 19.39 -12.47 11.49
CA THR A 333 19.54 -12.75 12.94
C THR A 333 19.20 -11.54 13.81
N CYS A 334 18.63 -10.48 13.24
CA CYS A 334 18.27 -9.27 13.98
C CYS A 334 17.28 -9.63 15.13
N PRO A 335 17.58 -9.26 16.38
CA PRO A 335 16.72 -9.56 17.52
C PRO A 335 15.39 -8.77 17.51
N GLN A 336 15.30 -7.70 16.69
CA GLN A 336 14.04 -6.97 16.48
C GLN A 336 13.08 -7.70 15.54
N ARG A 337 13.50 -8.75 14.85
CA ARG A 337 12.61 -9.49 13.95
C ARG A 337 11.60 -10.31 14.75
N PHE A 338 10.36 -10.33 14.28
CA PHE A 338 9.35 -11.20 14.88
C PHE A 338 9.79 -12.67 14.70
N PRO A 339 9.90 -13.47 15.79
CA PRO A 339 10.54 -14.78 15.72
C PRO A 339 9.67 -15.87 15.07
N GLY A 340 8.37 -15.59 14.83
CA GLY A 340 7.40 -16.58 14.40
C GLY A 340 7.02 -17.59 15.49
N CYS A 341 6.09 -18.49 15.18
CA CYS A 341 5.66 -19.53 16.13
C CYS A 341 6.56 -20.78 16.05
N ARG A 342 6.60 -21.52 17.16
CA ARG A 342 7.21 -22.87 17.24
C ARG A 342 6.17 -23.99 17.26
N CYS A 343 4.95 -23.70 16.83
CA CYS A 343 3.88 -24.70 16.75
C CYS A 343 4.26 -25.80 15.75
N THR A 344 3.85 -27.04 16.03
CA THR A 344 4.15 -28.19 15.17
C THR A 344 2.88 -28.69 14.50
N SER A 345 2.94 -28.85 13.18
CA SER A 345 1.87 -29.45 12.38
C SER A 345 1.61 -30.88 12.85
N ASN A 346 0.36 -31.18 13.18
CA ASN A 346 -0.12 -32.53 13.42
C ASN A 346 -1.45 -32.68 12.70
N SER A 347 -1.54 -33.58 11.73
CA SER A 347 -2.74 -33.78 10.91
C SER A 347 -4.01 -34.09 11.70
N ARG A 348 -3.89 -34.51 12.97
CA ARG A 348 -5.02 -34.75 13.88
C ARG A 348 -5.46 -33.52 14.69
N SER A 349 -4.62 -32.50 14.80
CA SER A 349 -4.94 -31.31 15.60
C SER A 349 -5.70 -30.30 14.78
N LYS A 350 -6.94 -30.01 15.20
CA LYS A 350 -7.79 -28.97 14.59
C LYS A 350 -7.49 -27.56 15.11
N THR A 351 -6.60 -27.42 16.08
CA THR A 351 -6.37 -26.16 16.82
C THR A 351 -4.99 -25.54 16.57
N ILE A 352 -4.34 -25.89 15.45
CA ILE A 352 -2.98 -25.42 15.17
C ILE A 352 -3.03 -23.96 14.76
N CYS A 353 -2.39 -23.13 15.58
CA CYS A 353 -2.24 -21.69 15.37
C CYS A 353 -3.52 -20.85 15.39
N ASN A 354 -4.68 -21.38 15.78
CA ASN A 354 -5.93 -20.60 15.93
C ASN A 354 -6.37 -20.43 17.41
N VAL A 355 -5.39 -20.49 18.33
CA VAL A 355 -5.56 -20.37 19.78
C VAL A 355 -4.39 -19.61 20.39
N GLU A 356 -4.61 -19.00 21.55
CA GLU A 356 -3.64 -18.17 22.31
C GLU A 356 -2.27 -18.82 22.57
N LYS A 357 -2.18 -20.15 22.54
CA LYS A 357 -0.89 -20.85 22.69
C LYS A 357 0.09 -20.54 21.55
N CYS A 358 -0.41 -20.15 20.38
CA CYS A 358 0.43 -19.75 19.26
C CYS A 358 0.85 -18.29 19.42
N LEU A 359 2.17 -18.03 19.39
CA LEU A 359 2.71 -16.67 19.50
C LEU A 359 2.15 -15.74 18.41
N CYS A 360 2.00 -16.21 17.17
CA CYS A 360 1.45 -15.39 16.08
C CYS A 360 0.00 -15.00 16.37
N TYR A 361 -0.84 -16.00 16.67
CA TYR A 361 -2.26 -15.78 16.98
C TYR A 361 -2.46 -14.85 18.17
N HIS A 362 -1.70 -15.08 19.25
CA HIS A 362 -1.73 -14.25 20.46
C HIS A 362 -1.37 -12.78 20.18
N ASN A 363 -0.50 -12.52 19.20
CA ASN A 363 -0.10 -11.16 18.83
C ASN A 363 -0.96 -10.57 17.70
N ASN A 364 -2.13 -11.17 17.40
CA ASN A 364 -2.99 -10.77 16.26
C ASN A 364 -2.21 -10.73 14.94
N ARG A 365 -1.37 -11.75 14.70
CA ARG A 365 -0.57 -11.89 13.47
C ARG A 365 -0.88 -13.19 12.80
N GLU A 366 -1.00 -13.19 11.48
CA GLU A 366 -0.93 -14.45 10.73
C GLU A 366 0.48 -15.05 10.83
N CYS A 367 0.56 -16.37 10.70
CA CYS A 367 1.83 -17.06 10.70
C CYS A 367 2.63 -16.69 9.45
N ASP A 368 3.78 -16.07 9.63
CA ASP A 368 4.72 -15.80 8.54
C ASP A 368 5.35 -17.13 8.07
N PRO A 369 5.19 -17.54 6.82
CA PRO A 369 5.71 -18.82 6.30
C PRO A 369 7.25 -18.89 6.22
N ASP A 370 7.98 -17.77 6.21
CA ASP A 370 9.46 -17.80 6.20
C ASP A 370 10.03 -18.12 7.59
N PHE A 371 9.30 -17.72 8.64
CA PHE A 371 9.66 -17.94 10.04
C PHE A 371 8.94 -19.13 10.69
N CYS A 372 7.65 -19.35 10.39
CA CYS A 372 6.78 -20.35 11.02
C CYS A 372 6.84 -21.74 10.34
N ARG A 373 8.04 -22.29 10.23
CA ARG A 373 8.35 -23.48 9.40
C ARG A 373 7.71 -24.79 9.87
N ASN A 374 7.42 -24.92 11.16
CA ASN A 374 6.93 -26.18 11.73
C ASN A 374 5.41 -26.28 11.79
N CYS A 375 4.69 -25.15 11.74
CA CYS A 375 3.25 -25.14 11.97
C CYS A 375 2.42 -25.47 10.72
N GLY A 376 3.08 -25.55 9.56
CA GLY A 376 2.46 -25.78 8.27
C GLY A 376 2.24 -24.53 7.42
N ALA A 377 2.59 -23.34 7.91
CA ALA A 377 2.44 -22.10 7.15
C ALA A 377 3.23 -22.11 5.82
N SER A 378 4.45 -22.68 5.82
CA SER A 378 5.27 -22.82 4.62
C SER A 378 4.84 -23.95 3.68
N LEU A 379 4.11 -24.96 4.19
CA LEU A 379 3.83 -26.21 3.45
C LEU A 379 2.76 -26.04 2.37
N PHE A 380 1.92 -25.01 2.44
CA PHE A 380 0.92 -24.76 1.41
C PHE A 380 1.58 -24.55 0.04
N ILE A 381 2.69 -23.81 0.01
CA ILE A 381 3.43 -23.46 -1.22
C ILE A 381 3.92 -24.71 -1.95
N ASP A 382 4.36 -25.72 -1.21
CA ASP A 382 4.99 -26.91 -1.79
C ASP A 382 4.02 -28.06 -2.05
N THR A 383 2.91 -28.15 -1.31
CA THR A 383 2.08 -29.37 -1.27
C THR A 383 0.58 -29.15 -1.43
N ASN A 384 0.09 -27.89 -1.49
CA ASN A 384 -1.34 -27.56 -1.39
C ASN A 384 -2.04 -28.13 -0.13
N VAL A 385 -1.28 -28.56 0.88
CA VAL A 385 -1.80 -29.02 2.17
C VAL A 385 -1.54 -27.95 3.21
N ASN A 386 -2.61 -27.31 3.68
CA ASN A 386 -2.51 -26.33 4.76
C ASN A 386 -2.87 -26.96 6.11
N THR A 387 -1.87 -27.15 6.98
CA THR A 387 -2.09 -27.60 8.36
C THR A 387 -2.16 -26.44 9.36
N CYS A 388 -1.70 -25.24 8.97
CA CYS A 388 -1.78 -24.05 9.80
C CYS A 388 -3.15 -23.38 9.63
N ARG A 389 -3.83 -23.03 10.72
CA ARG A 389 -5.15 -22.38 10.66
C ARG A 389 -5.10 -20.85 10.77
N ASN A 390 -3.91 -20.27 10.62
CA ASN A 390 -3.64 -18.84 10.83
C ASN A 390 -2.84 -18.25 9.68
N VAL A 391 -3.29 -18.55 8.47
CA VAL A 391 -2.70 -18.08 7.20
C VAL A 391 -3.81 -17.79 6.18
N ALA A 392 -5.07 -17.68 6.61
CA ALA A 392 -6.21 -17.66 5.70
C ALA A 392 -6.24 -16.37 4.85
N MET A 393 -5.95 -15.22 5.44
CA MET A 393 -5.96 -13.92 4.76
C MET A 393 -4.81 -13.79 3.77
N GLN A 394 -3.57 -14.18 4.14
CA GLN A 394 -2.45 -14.15 3.18
C GLN A 394 -2.64 -15.14 2.03
N MET A 395 -3.45 -16.17 2.22
CA MET A 395 -3.79 -17.15 1.19
C MET A 395 -5.01 -16.75 0.35
N GLY A 396 -5.64 -15.61 0.65
CA GLY A 396 -6.83 -15.13 -0.06
C GLY A 396 -8.06 -16.02 0.13
N TYR A 397 -8.14 -16.76 1.24
CA TYR A 397 -9.33 -17.57 1.52
C TYR A 397 -10.52 -16.66 1.84
N THR A 398 -11.60 -16.89 1.12
CA THR A 398 -12.90 -16.26 1.34
C THR A 398 -13.98 -17.32 1.27
N LYS A 399 -15.03 -17.15 2.06
CA LYS A 399 -16.26 -17.92 1.97
C LYS A 399 -17.12 -17.42 0.83
N GLN A 400 -17.94 -18.30 0.30
CA GLN A 400 -18.94 -17.94 -0.70
C GLN A 400 -20.08 -17.16 -0.04
N THR A 401 -20.42 -16.02 -0.63
CA THR A 401 -21.43 -15.09 -0.12
C THR A 401 -22.30 -14.51 -1.24
N SER A 402 -23.55 -14.18 -0.95
CA SER A 402 -24.43 -13.42 -1.83
C SER A 402 -24.98 -12.15 -1.18
N VAL A 403 -25.18 -11.13 -2.00
CA VAL A 403 -25.84 -9.88 -1.60
C VAL A 403 -27.33 -9.99 -1.88
N GLN A 404 -28.17 -9.81 -0.86
CA GLN A 404 -29.62 -9.95 -0.96
C GLN A 404 -30.34 -8.73 -0.38
N LYS A 405 -31.60 -8.51 -0.78
CA LYS A 405 -32.42 -7.42 -0.25
C LYS A 405 -32.85 -7.73 1.19
N THR A 406 -32.76 -6.75 2.07
CA THR A 406 -33.15 -6.84 3.49
C THR A 406 -34.01 -5.65 3.90
N LYS A 407 -34.46 -5.62 5.17
CA LYS A 407 -35.20 -4.47 5.72
C LYS A 407 -34.37 -3.18 5.79
N TRP A 408 -33.04 -3.28 5.79
CA TRP A 408 -32.10 -2.16 5.91
C TRP A 408 -31.39 -1.84 4.59
N GLY A 409 -31.93 -2.37 3.48
CA GLY A 409 -31.37 -2.20 2.16
C GLY A 409 -30.83 -3.51 1.61
N TYR A 410 -29.52 -3.68 1.63
CA TYR A 410 -28.85 -4.91 1.22
C TYR A 410 -28.13 -5.55 2.40
N GLY A 411 -28.02 -6.87 2.39
CA GLY A 411 -27.34 -7.67 3.40
C GLY A 411 -26.47 -8.73 2.76
N LEU A 412 -25.43 -9.17 3.48
CA LEU A 412 -24.54 -10.23 3.05
C LEU A 412 -24.96 -11.58 3.66
N TYR A 413 -25.13 -12.59 2.82
CA TYR A 413 -25.57 -13.92 3.21
C TYR A 413 -24.50 -14.95 2.89
N LEU A 414 -24.33 -15.95 3.75
CA LEU A 414 -23.43 -17.08 3.49
C LEU A 414 -24.05 -18.08 2.52
N GLU A 415 -23.25 -18.59 1.59
CA GLU A 415 -23.64 -19.67 0.68
C GLU A 415 -23.06 -21.04 1.07
N GLU A 416 -22.23 -21.08 2.11
CA GLU A 416 -21.64 -22.28 2.67
C GLU A 416 -21.50 -22.15 4.20
N PRO A 417 -21.47 -23.25 4.96
CA PRO A 417 -21.36 -23.17 6.41
C PRO A 417 -19.94 -22.74 6.83
N VAL A 418 -19.86 -21.97 7.92
CA VAL A 418 -18.61 -21.52 8.52
C VAL A 418 -18.57 -21.91 10.00
N LYS A 419 -17.39 -22.30 10.48
CA LYS A 419 -17.19 -22.64 11.89
C LYS A 419 -16.72 -21.45 12.69
N ARG A 420 -17.07 -21.42 13.97
CA ARG A 420 -16.60 -20.39 14.89
C ARG A 420 -15.07 -20.19 14.81
N LYS A 421 -14.64 -18.94 14.77
CA LYS A 421 -13.26 -18.44 14.57
C LYS A 421 -12.67 -18.65 13.17
N GLU A 422 -13.42 -19.18 12.22
CA GLU A 422 -12.96 -19.27 10.84
C GLU A 422 -13.10 -17.91 10.14
N LEU A 423 -12.16 -17.61 9.23
CA LEU A 423 -12.23 -16.43 8.38
C LEU A 423 -13.41 -16.59 7.40
N ILE A 424 -14.27 -15.57 7.35
CA ILE A 424 -15.31 -15.43 6.34
C ILE A 424 -14.71 -14.74 5.13
N ALA A 425 -14.20 -13.52 5.28
CA ALA A 425 -13.57 -12.76 4.21
C ALA A 425 -12.72 -11.63 4.81
N GLU A 426 -11.82 -11.06 4.03
CA GLU A 426 -11.19 -9.78 4.36
C GLU A 426 -12.14 -8.61 4.06
N TYR A 427 -12.12 -7.58 4.90
CA TYR A 427 -12.74 -6.30 4.60
C TYR A 427 -11.81 -5.45 3.72
N ILE A 428 -12.26 -5.17 2.49
CA ILE A 428 -11.42 -4.56 1.45
C ILE A 428 -11.97 -3.19 1.04
N GLY A 429 -11.09 -2.19 0.96
CA GLY A 429 -11.43 -0.86 0.47
C GLY A 429 -10.22 0.01 0.12
N GLU A 430 -10.46 1.31 0.04
CA GLU A 430 -9.44 2.33 -0.12
C GLU A 430 -8.77 2.61 1.22
N LEU A 431 -7.44 2.54 1.28
CA LEU A 431 -6.66 3.01 2.42
C LEU A 431 -6.55 4.53 2.29
N ILE A 432 -7.16 5.23 3.23
CA ILE A 432 -7.21 6.69 3.29
C ILE A 432 -6.62 7.18 4.60
N TYR A 433 -6.04 8.38 4.59
CA TYR A 433 -5.54 9.00 5.81
C TYR A 433 -6.67 9.66 6.61
N THR A 434 -6.39 9.94 7.88
CA THR A 434 -7.35 10.53 8.81
C THR A 434 -8.04 11.81 8.30
N PRO A 435 -7.35 12.80 7.67
CA PRO A 435 -8.01 13.99 7.15
C PRO A 435 -9.11 13.66 6.13
N THR A 436 -8.80 12.74 5.21
CA THR A 436 -9.76 12.27 4.20
C THR A 436 -10.90 11.46 4.79
N ALA A 437 -10.62 10.62 5.78
CA ALA A 437 -11.65 9.90 6.54
C ALA A 437 -12.65 10.86 7.21
N MET A 438 -12.15 11.97 7.76
CA MET A 438 -12.99 13.01 8.37
C MET A 438 -13.83 13.74 7.34
N SER A 439 -13.22 14.22 6.25
CA SER A 439 -13.94 14.99 5.22
C SER A 439 -15.05 14.18 4.53
N ARG A 440 -14.79 12.90 4.23
CA ARG A 440 -15.81 11.98 3.67
C ARG A 440 -16.94 11.67 4.65
N GLY A 441 -16.76 11.97 5.93
CA GLY A 441 -17.74 11.72 6.96
C GLY A 441 -19.03 12.51 6.78
N LEU A 442 -18.96 13.79 6.38
CA LEU A 442 -20.17 14.60 6.13
C LEU A 442 -21.06 13.97 5.04
N LEU A 443 -20.43 13.43 4.00
CA LEU A 443 -21.12 12.68 2.93
C LEU A 443 -21.73 11.39 3.47
N ALA A 444 -21.00 10.66 4.30
CA ALA A 444 -21.46 9.41 4.92
C ALA A 444 -22.66 9.63 5.85
N HIS A 445 -22.65 10.71 6.63
CA HIS A 445 -23.76 11.12 7.49
C HIS A 445 -25.00 11.46 6.66
N HIS A 446 -24.86 12.36 5.68
CA HIS A 446 -25.98 12.81 4.85
C HIS A 446 -26.67 11.65 4.11
N ARG A 447 -25.90 10.70 3.58
CA ARG A 447 -26.46 9.53 2.87
C ARG A 447 -26.93 8.39 3.79
N GLY A 448 -26.72 8.52 5.11
CA GLY A 448 -27.06 7.53 6.14
C GLY A 448 -26.31 6.20 6.02
N ARG A 449 -25.10 6.19 5.41
CA ARG A 449 -24.32 4.97 5.16
C ARG A 449 -22.83 5.25 5.35
N ASN A 450 -22.21 4.49 6.24
CA ASN A 450 -20.77 4.56 6.53
C ASN A 450 -20.13 3.19 6.29
N TYR A 451 -19.05 3.17 5.51
CA TYR A 451 -18.28 1.97 5.12
C TYR A 451 -16.82 2.09 5.54
N LEU A 452 -16.53 2.95 6.50
CA LEU A 452 -15.20 3.18 7.02
C LEU A 452 -14.91 2.22 8.18
N PHE A 453 -13.72 1.63 8.18
CA PHE A 453 -13.17 0.94 9.34
C PHE A 453 -11.79 1.50 9.64
N THR A 454 -11.57 1.92 10.88
CA THR A 454 -10.25 2.40 11.30
C THR A 454 -9.29 1.24 11.43
N LEU A 455 -8.15 1.36 10.75
CA LEU A 455 -7.13 0.32 10.71
C LEU A 455 -6.03 0.56 11.74
N ASN A 456 -5.69 1.82 11.99
CA ASN A 456 -4.78 2.33 13.01
C ASN A 456 -5.00 3.84 13.14
N ASP A 457 -4.16 4.54 13.92
CA ASP A 457 -4.33 5.96 14.24
C ASP A 457 -4.23 6.91 13.03
N THR A 458 -3.69 6.44 11.90
CA THR A 458 -3.44 7.28 10.71
C THR A 458 -4.09 6.81 9.44
N VAL A 459 -4.49 5.54 9.37
CA VAL A 459 -5.07 4.93 8.17
C VAL A 459 -6.38 4.27 8.49
N SER A 460 -7.36 4.50 7.63
CA SER A 460 -8.65 3.81 7.63
C SER A 460 -8.88 3.10 6.30
N ILE A 461 -9.74 2.07 6.31
CA ILE A 461 -10.24 1.40 5.11
C ILE A 461 -11.64 1.93 4.82
N ASP A 462 -11.83 2.57 3.66
CA ASP A 462 -13.13 3.03 3.19
C ASP A 462 -13.59 2.20 1.99
N SER A 463 -14.66 1.41 2.17
CA SER A 463 -15.26 0.60 1.10
C SER A 463 -16.39 1.32 0.36
N THR A 464 -16.45 2.66 0.42
CA THR A 464 -17.48 3.46 -0.23
C THR A 464 -17.47 3.32 -1.76
N TYR A 465 -16.33 3.65 -2.38
CA TYR A 465 -16.18 3.76 -3.84
C TYR A 465 -15.47 2.57 -4.46
N ALA A 466 -14.62 1.88 -3.69
CA ALA A 466 -13.95 0.67 -4.11
C ALA A 466 -13.85 -0.31 -2.92
N GLY A 467 -14.13 -1.59 -3.14
CA GLY A 467 -14.16 -2.59 -2.07
C GLY A 467 -14.72 -3.94 -2.49
N ASN A 468 -15.10 -4.78 -1.53
CA ASN A 468 -15.72 -6.08 -1.80
C ASN A 468 -17.11 -6.22 -1.15
N THR A 469 -17.71 -7.41 -1.22
CA THR A 469 -19.06 -7.68 -0.73
C THR A 469 -19.21 -7.55 0.79
N THR A 470 -18.12 -7.57 1.57
CA THR A 470 -18.18 -7.44 3.04
C THR A 470 -18.75 -6.12 3.52
N ARG A 471 -18.75 -5.08 2.67
CA ARG A 471 -19.43 -3.80 2.95
C ARG A 471 -20.95 -3.92 3.16
N TYR A 472 -21.56 -5.04 2.77
CA TYR A 472 -22.99 -5.31 2.95
C TYR A 472 -23.31 -6.07 4.24
N ILE A 473 -22.33 -6.35 5.10
CA ILE A 473 -22.60 -6.94 6.42
C ILE A 473 -23.27 -5.86 7.26
N ASN A 474 -24.49 -6.12 7.74
CA ASN A 474 -25.27 -5.13 8.47
C ASN A 474 -24.90 -5.07 9.95
N HIS A 475 -25.30 -3.98 10.61
CA HIS A 475 -25.20 -3.84 12.06
C HIS A 475 -26.24 -4.70 12.80
N SER A 476 -25.82 -5.33 13.90
CA SER A 476 -26.72 -5.81 14.96
C SER A 476 -26.01 -5.76 16.32
N GLU A 477 -26.54 -4.96 17.24
CA GLU A 477 -26.11 -4.96 18.66
C GLU A 477 -26.55 -6.23 19.40
N ASP A 478 -27.80 -6.67 19.17
CA ASP A 478 -28.38 -7.81 19.91
C ASP A 478 -27.89 -9.19 19.44
N ASN A 479 -27.62 -9.35 18.14
CA ASN A 479 -27.33 -10.65 17.54
C ASN A 479 -26.19 -10.60 16.50
N PRO A 480 -25.00 -10.02 16.82
CA PRO A 480 -23.85 -10.12 15.93
C PRO A 480 -23.38 -11.57 15.85
N ASN A 481 -23.18 -12.08 14.63
CA ASN A 481 -22.65 -13.43 14.40
C ASN A 481 -21.22 -13.40 13.82
N CYS A 482 -20.72 -12.21 13.49
CA CYS A 482 -19.37 -11.96 13.00
C CYS A 482 -18.59 -11.03 13.93
N LEU A 483 -17.26 -11.08 13.80
CA LEU A 483 -16.33 -10.14 14.43
C LEU A 483 -15.27 -9.71 13.42
N ALA A 484 -15.08 -8.40 13.28
CA ALA A 484 -13.98 -7.82 12.52
C ALA A 484 -12.72 -7.77 13.40
N LYS A 485 -11.57 -8.20 12.88
CA LYS A 485 -10.27 -8.20 13.60
C LYS A 485 -9.17 -7.61 12.74
N ILE A 486 -8.41 -6.68 13.30
CA ILE A 486 -7.17 -6.18 12.71
C ILE A 486 -6.09 -7.22 12.96
N LEU A 487 -5.51 -7.75 11.89
CA LEU A 487 -4.39 -8.67 11.94
C LEU A 487 -3.19 -8.08 11.21
N ILE A 488 -1.99 -8.36 11.72
CA ILE A 488 -0.77 -8.17 10.95
C ILE A 488 -0.57 -9.39 10.05
N VAL A 489 -0.67 -9.19 8.75
CA VAL A 489 -0.52 -10.22 7.72
C VAL A 489 0.67 -9.84 6.86
N ASN A 490 1.73 -10.65 6.88
CA ASN A 490 2.99 -10.34 6.18
C ASN A 490 3.55 -8.93 6.48
N GLY A 491 3.34 -8.43 7.70
CA GLY A 491 3.81 -7.11 8.13
C GLY A 491 2.91 -5.94 7.73
N GLU A 492 1.66 -6.19 7.31
CA GLU A 492 0.66 -5.17 6.96
C GLU A 492 -0.59 -5.34 7.83
N HIS A 493 -1.18 -4.23 8.29
CA HIS A 493 -2.48 -4.26 8.96
C HIS A 493 -3.57 -4.56 7.93
N ARG A 494 -4.42 -5.53 8.23
CA ARG A 494 -5.60 -5.91 7.41
C ARG A 494 -6.76 -6.27 8.32
N ILE A 495 -7.99 -6.10 7.85
CA ILE A 495 -9.19 -6.43 8.62
C ILE A 495 -9.78 -7.74 8.11
N GLY A 496 -9.80 -8.76 8.96
CA GLY A 496 -10.50 -10.01 8.67
C GLY A 496 -11.88 -10.04 9.35
N ILE A 497 -12.90 -10.51 8.64
CA ILE A 497 -14.22 -10.82 9.20
C ILE A 497 -14.23 -12.30 9.58
N PHE A 498 -14.43 -12.59 10.86
CA PHE A 498 -14.44 -13.95 11.42
C PHE A 498 -15.82 -14.30 11.97
N ALA A 499 -16.18 -15.58 11.91
CA ALA A 499 -17.41 -16.05 12.55
C ALA A 499 -17.24 -16.12 14.08
N GLU A 500 -18.13 -15.52 14.86
CA GLU A 500 -18.14 -15.61 16.33
C GLU A 500 -18.87 -16.87 16.83
N GLN A 501 -19.64 -17.50 15.96
CA GLN A 501 -20.33 -18.76 16.19
C GLN A 501 -20.26 -19.66 14.94
N ASP A 502 -20.79 -20.87 15.03
CA ASP A 502 -21.05 -21.66 13.83
C ASP A 502 -22.24 -21.01 13.11
N ILE A 503 -22.12 -20.77 11.80
CA ILE A 503 -23.15 -20.15 10.97
C ILE A 503 -23.44 -21.07 9.80
N ASP A 504 -24.72 -21.39 9.57
CA ASP A 504 -25.19 -22.26 8.51
C ASP A 504 -25.38 -21.50 7.18
N THR A 505 -25.46 -22.25 6.09
CA THR A 505 -25.76 -21.71 4.76
C THR A 505 -27.11 -20.98 4.75
N GLY A 506 -27.14 -19.79 4.14
CA GLY A 506 -28.34 -18.99 3.96
C GLY A 506 -28.63 -18.03 5.11
N GLU A 507 -27.79 -17.97 6.15
CA GLU A 507 -27.88 -16.96 7.21
C GLU A 507 -27.26 -15.63 6.78
N GLU A 508 -27.87 -14.52 7.22
CA GLU A 508 -27.33 -13.17 7.06
C GLU A 508 -26.20 -12.93 8.07
N LEU A 509 -25.16 -12.22 7.63
CA LEU A 509 -24.03 -11.83 8.44
C LEU A 509 -24.29 -10.48 9.09
N PHE A 510 -23.96 -10.40 10.39
CA PHE A 510 -24.09 -9.18 11.19
C PHE A 510 -22.83 -8.91 12.01
N LEU A 511 -22.45 -7.63 12.09
CA LEU A 511 -21.41 -7.11 12.96
C LEU A 511 -22.03 -6.20 14.02
N ASP A 512 -21.43 -6.16 15.19
CA ASP A 512 -21.61 -5.00 16.07
C ASP A 512 -20.69 -3.88 15.55
N TYR A 513 -21.26 -2.71 15.27
CA TYR A 513 -20.51 -1.57 14.74
C TYR A 513 -19.87 -0.75 15.87
N GLY A 514 -20.29 -1.01 17.11
CA GLY A 514 -19.88 -0.27 18.29
C GLY A 514 -20.70 1.00 18.50
N PRO A 515 -20.70 1.53 19.74
CA PRO A 515 -21.46 2.72 20.10
C PRO A 515 -20.96 3.96 19.37
N GLU A 516 -19.67 4.03 19.07
CA GLU A 516 -19.03 5.16 18.41
C GLU A 516 -19.65 5.41 17.02
N PHE A 517 -20.05 4.38 16.29
CA PHE A 517 -20.74 4.51 15.00
C PHE A 517 -21.98 5.43 15.06
N PHE A 518 -22.70 5.42 16.17
CA PHE A 518 -24.01 6.08 16.33
C PHE A 518 -23.92 7.42 17.08
N LEU A 519 -22.75 7.86 17.53
CA LEU A 519 -22.58 9.11 18.29
C LEU A 519 -22.64 10.35 17.38
N GLN A 520 -23.83 10.67 16.84
CA GLN A 520 -24.10 11.89 16.07
C GLN A 520 -25.55 12.39 16.23
N GLU A 521 -26.03 12.50 17.47
CA GLU A 521 -27.23 13.31 17.73
C GLU A 521 -26.79 14.77 17.96
N PRO A 522 -27.30 15.75 17.18
CA PRO A 522 -26.97 17.16 17.37
C PRO A 522 -27.51 17.65 18.72
N GLY A 523 -26.63 18.00 19.66
CA GLY A 523 -26.99 18.70 20.90
C GLY A 523 -26.45 18.14 22.23
N ALA A 524 -25.66 17.06 22.23
CA ALA A 524 -25.03 16.58 23.46
C ALA A 524 -23.77 17.37 23.80
N GLN A 525 -23.93 18.52 24.47
CA GLN A 525 -22.83 19.22 25.14
C GLN A 525 -22.10 18.26 26.08
N GLN A 526 -20.85 17.91 25.75
CA GLN A 526 -19.99 17.11 26.61
C GLN A 526 -19.70 17.91 27.89
N ARG A 527 -20.18 17.41 29.03
CA ARG A 527 -19.67 17.84 30.34
C ARG A 527 -18.25 17.31 30.46
N SER A 528 -17.28 18.21 30.43
CA SER A 528 -15.91 17.95 30.84
C SER A 528 -15.89 17.44 32.30
N GLY A 529 -15.43 16.21 32.48
CA GLY A 529 -15.07 15.62 33.77
C GLY A 529 -13.57 15.78 34.03
N PRO A 530 -13.13 15.85 35.30
CA PRO A 530 -11.99 16.67 35.71
C PRO A 530 -10.63 16.04 35.43
N GLU A 531 -9.68 16.91 35.12
CA GLU A 531 -8.25 16.64 35.08
C GLU A 531 -7.73 16.09 36.42
N GLY A 532 -6.82 15.12 36.32
CA GLY A 532 -5.79 14.83 37.31
C GLY A 532 -6.15 13.80 38.39
N ASN A 533 -5.53 12.62 38.32
CA ASN A 533 -4.81 12.08 39.47
C ASN A 533 -3.83 10.94 39.10
N ASN A 534 -2.61 11.10 39.61
CA ASN A 534 -1.52 10.13 39.62
C ASN A 534 -1.97 8.78 40.20
N PHE A 535 -1.70 7.66 39.50
CA PHE A 535 -1.63 6.34 40.10
C PHE A 535 -0.38 5.58 39.65
N ALA A 536 0.28 5.02 40.66
CA ALA A 536 1.57 4.35 40.62
C ALA A 536 1.53 2.97 39.96
N ASP A 537 2.71 2.54 39.51
CA ASP A 537 3.05 1.27 38.89
C ASP A 537 2.50 0.03 39.61
N GLY A 538 1.68 -0.73 38.87
CA GLY A 538 1.33 -2.13 39.13
C GLY A 538 1.00 -2.82 37.81
N PRO A 539 1.22 -4.13 37.65
CA PRO A 539 0.97 -4.81 36.38
C PRO A 539 -0.54 -4.89 36.16
N GLY A 540 -1.05 -4.03 35.28
CA GLY A 540 -2.42 -4.06 34.81
C GLY A 540 -2.75 -5.35 34.03
N PRO A 541 -4.03 -5.71 33.90
CA PRO A 541 -4.45 -6.88 33.14
C PRO A 541 -4.04 -6.75 31.67
N THR A 542 -3.66 -7.87 31.07
CA THR A 542 -3.37 -8.01 29.62
C THR A 542 -4.55 -7.51 28.78
N PRO A 543 -4.34 -6.70 27.73
CA PRO A 543 -5.41 -6.26 26.86
C PRO A 543 -5.98 -7.46 26.10
N GLY A 544 -7.31 -7.62 26.16
CA GLY A 544 -8.06 -8.51 25.28
C GLY A 544 -8.15 -7.91 23.87
N PRO A 545 -8.71 -8.62 22.89
CA PRO A 545 -8.91 -8.09 21.55
C PRO A 545 -9.84 -6.88 21.63
N GLU A 546 -9.32 -5.69 21.30
CA GLU A 546 -10.14 -4.50 21.13
C GLU A 546 -11.12 -4.75 19.97
N ASN A 547 -12.41 -4.62 20.23
CA ASN A 547 -13.40 -4.61 19.15
C ASN A 547 -13.09 -3.42 18.25
N ILE A 548 -12.98 -3.65 16.93
CA ILE A 548 -12.78 -2.56 15.97
C ILE A 548 -14.03 -1.69 15.99
N THR A 549 -13.88 -0.41 16.29
CA THR A 549 -14.95 0.56 16.12
C THR A 549 -14.93 1.11 14.70
N ILE A 550 -16.13 1.19 14.11
CA ILE A 550 -16.32 2.07 12.97
C ILE A 550 -16.35 3.49 13.54
N TRP A 551 -15.40 4.32 13.13
CA TRP A 551 -15.28 5.68 13.65
C TRP A 551 -16.47 6.56 13.27
N PRO A 552 -16.99 7.37 14.21
CA PRO A 552 -17.88 8.48 13.91
C PRO A 552 -17.10 9.64 13.28
N VAL A 553 -17.80 10.39 12.45
CA VAL A 553 -17.37 11.69 11.92
C VAL A 553 -17.37 12.69 13.08
N GLN A 554 -16.27 13.41 13.28
CA GLN A 554 -16.21 14.51 14.23
C GLN A 554 -16.76 15.78 13.57
N ASP A 555 -17.63 16.49 14.28
CA ASP A 555 -18.22 17.76 13.85
C ASP A 555 -17.40 18.91 14.49
N HIS A 556 -16.72 19.70 13.67
CA HIS A 556 -15.99 20.88 14.15
C HIS A 556 -16.93 22.09 14.16
N SER A 557 -17.71 22.24 15.24
CA SER A 557 -18.26 23.56 15.57
C SER A 557 -17.18 24.41 16.25
N SER A 558 -16.72 25.43 15.53
CA SER A 558 -15.74 26.42 15.98
C SER A 558 -16.42 27.47 16.87
N ASP A 559 -16.65 27.15 18.15
CA ASP A 559 -16.99 28.16 19.16
C ASP A 559 -15.71 28.74 19.79
N GLU A 560 -14.96 29.52 19.00
CA GLU A 560 -14.03 30.51 19.57
C GLU A 560 -14.78 31.85 19.69
N THR A 561 -15.23 32.12 20.91
CA THR A 561 -15.70 33.46 21.28
C THR A 561 -14.49 34.41 21.29
N TYR A 562 -14.40 35.25 20.26
CA TYR A 562 -13.49 36.40 20.25
C TYR A 562 -13.92 37.40 21.32
N ASP A 563 -13.02 37.66 22.26
CA ASP A 563 -13.12 38.71 23.28
C ASP A 563 -12.85 40.07 22.61
N ASP A 564 -13.87 40.91 22.53
CA ASP A 564 -13.80 42.26 21.96
C ASP A 564 -12.95 43.18 22.86
N GLY A 565 -11.68 43.30 22.51
CA GLY A 565 -10.79 44.34 23.01
C GLY A 565 -11.02 45.67 22.28
N GLU A 566 -11.44 46.69 23.04
CA GLU A 566 -11.55 48.10 22.66
C GLU A 566 -10.37 48.62 21.81
N GLY A 567 -10.63 49.34 20.70
CA GLY A 567 -9.56 50.07 20.03
C GLY A 567 -9.79 50.67 18.65
N THR A 568 -10.46 51.83 18.62
CA THR A 568 -10.30 52.95 17.66
C THR A 568 -10.85 52.83 16.23
N GLU A 569 -11.85 53.69 16.01
CA GLU A 569 -12.37 54.17 14.73
C GLU A 569 -11.26 54.62 13.77
N ASN A 570 -11.38 54.25 12.49
CA ASN A 570 -11.09 55.15 11.37
C ASN A 570 -11.90 54.72 10.14
N HIS A 571 -12.87 55.56 9.79
CA HIS A 571 -13.47 55.63 8.46
C HIS A 571 -12.37 55.83 7.39
N ILE A 572 -12.53 55.17 6.24
CA ILE A 572 -12.59 55.81 4.91
C ILE A 572 -13.11 54.76 3.89
N SER A 573 -14.12 55.22 3.15
CA SER A 573 -14.81 54.61 2.01
C SER A 573 -13.91 54.42 0.78
N GLU A 574 -14.05 53.28 0.09
CA GLU A 574 -14.73 53.13 -1.22
C GLU A 574 -14.87 51.65 -1.58
#